data_AF-A0A6B3M5S8-F1
#
_entry.id   AF-A0A6B3M5S8-F1
#
_cell.length_a   1.000
_cell.length_b   1.000
_cell.length_c   1.000
_cell.angle_alpha   90.00
_cell.angle_beta   90.00
_cell.angle_gamma   90.00
#
_symmetry.space_group_name_H-M   'P 1'
#
loop_
_entity.id
_entity.type
_entity.pdbx_description
1 polymer ?
#
loop_
_entity_poly.entity_id
_entity_poly.type
_entity_poly.pdbx_seq_one_letter_code
_entity_poly.pdbx_strand_id
1 'polypeptide(L)'
;MAFPGCCIVRYQARSNNLYYWYYKLQATEPIFPTKSGKLTRYKHLGASGTEAHIEVLMQINRRNQLDALSRTLDSLMHCWSDLYENSKSENQS
;
A
#
# COMPACT_ATOMS: atom_id res chain seq x y z
N MET A 1 -3.28 -10.26 -0.55
CA MET A 1 -3.18 -9.01 0.24
C MET A 1 -1.97 -8.23 -0.28
N ALA A 2 -2.13 -6.97 -0.63
CA ALA A 2 -1.01 -6.11 -1.00
C ALA A 2 -0.15 -5.87 0.24
N PHE A 3 1.16 -6.12 0.11
CA PHE A 3 2.11 -5.92 1.21
C PHE A 3 2.35 -4.42 1.44
N PRO A 4 2.70 -4.00 2.68
CA PRO A 4 3.14 -2.63 2.93
C PRO A 4 4.25 -2.21 1.94
N GLY A 5 4.22 -0.96 1.49
CA GLY A 5 5.19 -0.46 0.51
C GLY A 5 4.95 -0.92 -0.94
N CYS A 6 3.76 -1.42 -1.26
CA CYS A 6 3.37 -1.69 -2.65
C CYS A 6 2.61 -0.51 -3.27
N CYS A 7 2.86 -0.23 -4.55
CA CYS A 7 2.11 0.74 -5.35
C CYS A 7 1.85 0.22 -6.77
N ILE A 8 0.78 0.71 -7.40
CA ILE A 8 0.50 0.45 -8.82
C ILE A 8 1.16 1.53 -9.65
N VAL A 9 1.96 1.13 -10.64
CA VAL A 9 2.62 2.02 -11.59
C VAL A 9 2.11 1.73 -13.00
N ARG A 10 1.82 2.80 -13.75
CA ARG A 10 1.39 2.75 -15.14
C ARG A 10 2.59 2.90 -16.07
N TYR A 11 2.67 2.02 -17.07
CA TYR A 11 3.73 2.00 -18.07
C TYR A 11 3.14 2.12 -19.47
N GLN A 12 3.84 2.85 -20.33
CA GLN A 12 3.54 2.89 -21.76
C GLN A 12 4.50 1.94 -22.48
N ALA A 13 3.97 1.10 -23.36
CA ALA A 13 4.74 0.30 -24.28
C ALA A 13 4.36 0.65 -25.72
N ARG A 14 5.31 0.44 -26.63
CA ARG A 14 5.14 0.62 -28.07
C ARG A 14 5.33 -0.74 -28.75
N SER A 15 4.38 -1.13 -29.59
CA SER A 15 4.49 -2.32 -30.44
C SER A 15 3.87 -2.01 -31.81
N ASN A 16 4.58 -2.31 -32.91
CA ASN A 16 4.12 -2.15 -34.30
C ASN A 16 3.23 -0.92 -34.55
N ASN A 17 3.74 0.28 -34.24
CA ASN A 17 3.05 1.59 -34.37
C ASN A 17 1.81 1.83 -33.49
N LEU A 18 1.50 0.95 -32.55
CA LEU A 18 0.49 1.16 -31.52
C LEU A 18 1.14 1.39 -30.15
N TYR A 19 0.57 2.32 -29.40
CA TYR A 19 0.90 2.52 -27.99
C TYR A 19 -0.15 1.81 -27.14
N TYR A 20 0.29 1.04 -26.16
CA TYR A 20 -0.61 0.47 -25.16
C TYR A 20 -0.09 0.75 -23.76
N TRP A 21 -1.05 0.87 -22.84
CA TRP A 21 -0.77 1.09 -21.43
C TRP A 21 -0.97 -0.22 -20.68
N TYR A 22 -0.08 -0.45 -19.72
CA TYR A 22 -0.20 -1.57 -18.81
C TYR A 22 0.27 -1.17 -17.42
N TYR A 23 -0.07 -1.99 -16.43
CA TYR A 23 0.19 -1.72 -15.03
C TYR A 23 1.11 -2.78 -14.44
N LYS A 24 1.95 -2.36 -13.48
CA LYS A 24 2.67 -3.28 -12.60
C LYS A 24 2.40 -2.90 -11.15
N LEU A 25 2.30 -3.91 -10.32
CA LEU A 25 2.48 -3.76 -8.88
C LEU A 25 3.98 -3.72 -8.61
N GLN A 26 4.43 -2.67 -7.93
CA GLN A 26 5.81 -2.47 -7.51
C GLN A 26 5.88 -2.48 -5.99
N ALA A 27 6.79 -3.27 -5.44
CA ALA A 27 7.08 -3.32 -4.00
C ALA A 27 8.45 -2.70 -3.70
N THR A 28 8.62 -2.17 -2.49
CA THR A 28 9.93 -1.69 -2.01
C THR A 28 10.98 -2.80 -1.99
N GLU A 29 10.58 -3.99 -1.52
CA GLU A 29 11.43 -5.17 -1.39
C GLU A 29 11.05 -6.28 -2.40
N PRO A 30 11.99 -7.15 -2.80
CA PRO A 30 11.71 -8.23 -3.72
C PRO A 30 10.90 -9.32 -3.01
N ILE A 31 9.59 -9.33 -3.23
CA ILE A 31 8.63 -10.22 -2.55
C ILE A 31 7.80 -11.08 -3.50
N PHE A 32 7.79 -10.79 -4.80
CA PHE A 32 7.00 -11.55 -5.76
C PHE A 32 7.82 -12.71 -6.33
N PRO A 33 7.31 -13.95 -6.30
CA PRO A 33 8.02 -15.09 -6.85
C PRO A 33 8.07 -15.04 -8.37
N THR A 34 9.21 -15.45 -8.94
CA THR A 34 9.37 -15.66 -10.39
C THR A 34 9.50 -17.15 -10.70
N LYS A 35 9.32 -17.52 -11.98
CA LYS A 35 9.53 -18.90 -12.46
C LYS A 35 10.95 -19.42 -12.22
N SER A 36 11.93 -18.53 -12.05
CA SER A 36 13.32 -18.87 -11.76
C SER A 36 13.62 -19.15 -10.29
N GLY A 37 12.61 -19.02 -9.40
CA GLY A 37 12.78 -19.14 -7.95
C GLY A 37 13.30 -17.86 -7.27
N LYS A 38 13.85 -16.89 -8.03
CA LYS A 38 14.24 -15.59 -7.49
C LYS A 38 13.01 -14.72 -7.21
N LEU A 39 13.07 -13.90 -6.15
CA LEU A 39 12.07 -12.89 -5.87
C LEU A 39 12.32 -11.62 -6.68
N THR A 40 11.25 -10.91 -7.03
CA THR A 40 11.28 -9.63 -7.74
C THR A 40 10.41 -8.60 -7.05
N ARG A 41 10.71 -7.32 -7.29
CA ARG A 41 9.93 -6.17 -6.85
C ARG A 41 8.70 -5.91 -7.72
N TYR A 42 8.58 -6.58 -8.87
CA TYR A 42 7.58 -6.25 -9.88
C TYR A 42 6.66 -7.43 -10.19
N LYS A 43 5.34 -7.17 -10.18
CA LYS A 43 4.32 -8.11 -10.68
C LYS A 43 3.53 -7.42 -11.80
N HIS A 44 3.54 -8.01 -13.00
CA HIS A 44 2.77 -7.49 -14.13
C HIS A 44 1.27 -7.73 -13.92
N LEU A 45 0.45 -6.70 -14.17
CA LEU A 45 -1.01 -6.74 -13.97
C LEU A 45 -1.79 -6.71 -15.30
N GLY A 46 -1.12 -6.41 -16.41
CA GLY A 46 -1.77 -6.25 -17.71
C GLY A 46 -2.40 -4.87 -17.89
N ALA A 47 -3.41 -4.80 -18.76
CA ALA A 47 -4.13 -3.56 -19.08
C ALA A 47 -5.03 -3.08 -17.93
N SER A 48 -5.59 -1.87 -18.06
CA SER A 48 -6.61 -1.39 -17.13
C SER A 48 -7.85 -2.28 -17.16
N GLY A 49 -8.49 -2.46 -16.01
CA GLY A 49 -9.75 -3.21 -15.89
C GLY A 49 -9.62 -4.74 -15.97
N THR A 50 -8.40 -5.29 -16.12
CA THR A 50 -8.21 -6.74 -15.97
C THR A 50 -8.48 -7.16 -14.53
N GLU A 51 -8.85 -8.42 -14.33
CA GLU A 51 -9.10 -8.97 -12.98
C GLU A 51 -7.92 -8.73 -12.04
N ALA A 52 -6.70 -9.04 -12.50
CA ALA A 52 -5.48 -8.84 -11.72
C ALA A 52 -5.23 -7.36 -11.36
N HIS A 53 -5.58 -6.42 -12.26
CA HIS A 53 -5.46 -4.99 -11.98
C HIS A 53 -6.49 -4.54 -10.94
N ILE A 54 -7.76 -4.93 -11.10
CA ILE A 54 -8.85 -4.58 -10.18
C ILE A 54 -8.60 -5.18 -8.79
N GLU A 55 -8.23 -6.45 -8.71
CA GLU A 55 -7.96 -7.14 -7.45
C GLU A 55 -6.88 -6.41 -6.64
N VAL A 56 -5.75 -6.08 -7.27
CA VAL A 56 -4.65 -5.38 -6.61
C VAL A 56 -5.06 -3.96 -6.20
N LEU A 57 -5.83 -3.26 -7.03
CA LEU A 57 -6.33 -1.92 -6.71
C LEU A 57 -7.23 -1.96 -5.46
N MET A 58 -8.13 -2.93 -5.38
CA MET A 58 -9.00 -3.14 -4.21
C MET A 58 -8.18 -3.51 -2.96
N GLN A 59 -7.14 -4.33 -3.11
CA GLN A 59 -6.26 -4.69 -2.00
C GLN A 59 -5.48 -3.49 -1.46
N ILE A 60 -4.92 -2.64 -2.32
CA ILE A 60 -4.22 -1.41 -1.92
C ILE A 60 -5.20 -0.44 -1.26
N ASN A 61 -6.39 -0.24 -1.83
CA ASN A 61 -7.39 0.65 -1.25
C ASN A 61 -7.80 0.21 0.16
N ARG A 62 -8.08 -1.08 0.35
CA ARG A 62 -8.38 -1.64 1.68
C ARG A 62 -7.22 -1.43 2.65
N ARG A 63 -5.98 -1.60 2.18
CA ARG A 63 -4.79 -1.38 3.03
C ARG A 63 -4.66 0.08 3.44
N ASN A 64 -4.83 1.02 2.50
CA ASN A 64 -4.77 2.46 2.79
C ASN A 64 -5.81 2.86 3.84
N GLN A 65 -7.03 2.30 3.77
CA GLN A 65 -8.07 2.51 4.77
C GLN A 65 -7.65 1.98 6.15
N LEU A 66 -7.10 0.77 6.21
CA LEU A 66 -6.59 0.19 7.46
C LEU A 66 -5.45 1.05 8.05
N ASP A 67 -4.46 1.43 7.24
CA ASP A 67 -3.33 2.22 7.73
C ASP A 67 -3.78 3.61 8.20
N ALA A 68 -4.80 4.20 7.58
CA ALA A 68 -5.40 5.46 8.04
C ALA A 68 -6.11 5.29 9.39
N LEU A 69 -6.90 4.23 9.55
CA LEU A 69 -7.58 3.93 10.82
C LEU A 69 -6.58 3.67 11.95
N SER A 70 -5.52 2.90 11.69
CA SER A 70 -4.46 2.65 12.68
C SER A 70 -3.78 3.95 13.12
N ARG A 71 -3.41 4.84 12.19
CA ARG A 71 -2.83 6.14 12.54
C ARG A 71 -3.78 7.00 13.39
N THR A 72 -5.06 7.01 13.06
CA THR A 72 -6.06 7.75 13.86
C THR A 72 -6.16 7.19 15.28
N LEU A 73 -6.17 5.85 15.43
CA LEU A 73 -6.19 5.20 16.73
C LEU A 73 -4.93 5.57 17.55
N ASP A 74 -3.75 5.48 16.94
CA ASP A 74 -2.49 5.82 17.59
C ASP A 74 -2.48 7.28 18.06
N SER A 75 -2.97 8.21 17.24
CA SER A 75 -3.10 9.62 17.63
C SER A 75 -4.06 9.81 18.80
N LEU A 76 -5.22 9.12 18.80
CA LEU A 76 -6.18 9.19 19.91
C LEU A 76 -5.58 8.64 21.21
N MET A 77 -4.82 7.56 21.14
CA MET A 77 -4.13 6.98 22.29
C MET A 77 -3.08 7.93 22.86
N HIS A 78 -2.28 8.59 22.01
CA HIS A 78 -1.34 9.61 22.47
C HIS A 78 -2.05 10.79 23.15
N CYS A 79 -3.11 11.34 22.53
CA CYS A 79 -3.89 12.41 23.15
C CYS A 79 -4.45 12.00 24.51
N TRP A 80 -4.93 10.77 24.65
CA TRP A 80 -5.44 10.25 25.92
C TRP A 80 -4.34 10.15 26.98
N SER A 81 -3.16 9.64 26.62
CA SER A 81 -2.00 9.58 27.51
C SER A 81 -1.59 10.98 27.98
N ASP A 82 -1.50 11.95 27.08
CA ASP A 82 -1.16 13.34 27.42
C ASP A 82 -2.16 13.95 28.41
N LEU A 83 -3.46 13.75 28.20
CA LEU A 83 -4.50 14.21 29.11
C LEU A 83 -4.37 13.55 30.49
N TYR A 84 -4.11 12.25 30.52
CA TYR A 84 -3.96 11.50 31.77
C TYR A 84 -2.73 11.96 32.57
N GLU A 85 -1.59 12.17 31.91
CA GLU A 85 -0.36 12.66 32.54
C GLU A 85 -0.53 14.09 33.08
N ASN A 86 -1.17 14.97 32.31
CA ASN A 86 -1.47 16.33 32.74
C ASN A 86 -2.41 16.34 33.96
N SER A 87 -3.45 15.50 33.96
CA SER A 87 -4.39 15.41 35.09
C SER A 87 -3.73 14.94 36.39
N LYS A 88 -2.71 14.07 36.32
CA LYS A 88 -1.93 13.66 37.50
C LYS A 88 -1.07 14.78 38.05
N SER A 89 -0.52 15.59 37.16
CA SER A 89 0.36 16.71 37.49
C SER A 89 -0.41 17.82 38.21
N GLU A 90 -1.64 18.11 37.76
CA GLU A 90 -2.54 19.10 38.39
C GLU A 90 -3.03 18.69 39.77
N ASN A 91 -3.24 17.40 40.03
CA ASN A 91 -3.70 16.90 41.34
C ASN A 91 -2.59 16.77 42.40
N GLN A 92 -1.33 17.10 42.07
CA GLN A 92 -0.18 17.07 42.98
C GLN A 92 0.37 18.46 43.33
N SER A 93 -0.23 19.53 42.82
CA SER A 93 0.03 20.94 43.20
C SER A 93 -1.09 21.47 44.08
#